data_AF-A0A2Z5SZ83-F1
#
_entry.id   AF-A0A2Z5SZ83-F1
#
_cell.length_a   1.000
_cell.length_b   1.000
_cell.length_c   1.000
_cell.angle_alpha   90.00
_cell.angle_beta   90.00
_cell.angle_gamma   90.00
#
_symmetry.space_group_name_H-M   'P 1'
#
loop_
_entity.id
_entity.type
_entity.pdbx_description
1 polymer ?
#
loop_
_entity_poly.entity_id
_entity_poly.type
_entity_poly.pdbx_seq_one_letter_code
_entity_poly.pdbx_strand_id
1 'polypeptide(L)'
;MHLGGTMSTQPDRVVLIGVAGDSGCGKSTFLRRLTDLFTTEFMTVICLDDYHSLDRQGRKKAGVTALNPKANNFDLMYEQIKTLKSGKGIDKPIYNHETGIIDPPERIEPNRVVVIEGLHPLYDQRVRELIDFSVYLDIGNEVKINWKIQRDMAERGHTYEDVLASINARKPDFNAYIDPQKQYADIVIQVLPTQLLEDHESKLLRVRLIEKEGIAYFEPAYLFDEGSTIDWRPCGRKLTCAYPGIKMYYGPDNFMGNEVSILELDGQFDNLEEMIYIESHLSKTGTNYYGEMTELLLHHKDYPGSNNGTGLFQVLVGLKIREIYEKITAAAGFSIQV
;
A
#
# COMPACT_ATOMS: atom_id res chain seq x y z
N MET A 1 -49.87 1.09 -6.33
CA MET A 1 -49.10 0.65 -5.15
C MET A 1 -47.67 1.16 -5.32
N HIS A 2 -47.28 2.15 -4.52
CA HIS A 2 -45.90 2.60 -4.40
C HIS A 2 -45.10 1.48 -3.71
N LEU A 3 -44.09 0.93 -4.40
CA LEU A 3 -43.01 0.19 -3.74
C LEU A 3 -41.89 1.20 -3.46
N GLY A 4 -42.06 1.95 -2.38
CA GLY A 4 -40.99 2.71 -1.76
C GLY A 4 -40.06 1.73 -1.04
N GLY A 5 -39.00 1.30 -1.72
CA GLY A 5 -37.84 0.72 -1.07
C GLY A 5 -36.86 1.85 -0.75
N THR A 6 -36.84 2.33 0.49
CA THR A 6 -35.70 3.09 1.00
C THR A 6 -34.50 2.17 0.96
N MET A 7 -33.56 2.39 0.03
CA MET A 7 -32.20 1.85 0.15
C MET A 7 -31.66 2.28 1.51
N SER A 8 -31.33 1.34 2.39
CA SER A 8 -30.63 1.67 3.63
C SER A 8 -29.30 2.31 3.26
N THR A 9 -29.04 3.50 3.79
CA THR A 9 -27.80 4.25 3.56
C THR A 9 -26.60 3.69 4.32
N GLN A 10 -26.79 2.63 5.11
CA GLN A 10 -25.72 1.98 5.87
C GLN A 10 -25.24 0.72 5.14
N PRO A 11 -23.92 0.50 5.01
CA PRO A 11 -23.37 -0.71 4.43
C PRO A 11 -23.64 -1.89 5.35
N ASP A 12 -24.12 -3.01 4.78
CA ASP A 12 -24.44 -4.22 5.55
C ASP A 12 -23.22 -4.88 6.20
N ARG A 13 -22.03 -4.69 5.59
CA ARG A 13 -20.73 -5.09 6.14
C ARG A 13 -19.65 -4.11 5.68
N VAL A 14 -18.90 -3.60 6.64
CA VAL A 14 -17.71 -2.77 6.39
C VAL A 14 -16.49 -3.68 6.29
N VAL A 15 -15.75 -3.60 5.18
CA VAL A 15 -14.44 -4.24 5.01
C VAL A 15 -13.35 -3.23 5.33
N LEU A 16 -12.49 -3.57 6.28
CA LEU A 16 -11.42 -2.70 6.78
C LEU A 16 -10.08 -3.11 6.20
N ILE A 17 -9.39 -2.17 5.54
CA ILE A 17 -8.07 -2.37 4.93
C ILE A 17 -7.03 -1.55 5.69
N GLY A 18 -5.91 -2.15 6.06
CA GLY A 18 -4.77 -1.46 6.68
C GLY A 18 -3.66 -1.18 5.69
N VAL A 19 -3.21 0.07 5.57
CA VAL A 19 -2.10 0.46 4.66
C VAL A 19 -0.97 1.12 5.45
N ALA A 20 0.04 0.34 5.77
CA ALA A 20 1.22 0.78 6.51
C ALA A 20 2.32 1.31 5.57
N GLY A 21 3.06 2.31 6.04
CA GLY A 21 4.32 2.71 5.42
C GLY A 21 4.82 4.05 5.94
N ASP A 22 6.10 4.36 5.76
CA ASP A 22 6.64 5.66 6.18
C ASP A 22 6.14 6.82 5.29
N SER A 23 6.33 8.05 5.73
CA SER A 23 6.18 9.22 4.89
C SER A 23 7.05 9.11 3.63
N GLY A 24 6.47 9.44 2.47
CA GLY A 24 7.17 9.41 1.18
C GLY A 24 7.30 8.03 0.53
N CYS A 25 6.71 6.96 1.09
CA CYS A 25 6.80 5.61 0.52
C CYS A 25 5.81 5.32 -0.62
N GLY A 26 5.09 6.33 -1.11
CA GLY A 26 4.09 6.16 -2.18
C GLY A 26 2.68 5.81 -1.71
N LYS A 27 2.36 5.87 -0.40
CA LYS A 27 0.98 5.66 0.11
C LYS A 27 -0.05 6.49 -0.64
N SER A 28 0.18 7.79 -0.81
CA SER A 28 -0.77 8.66 -1.52
C SER A 28 -0.99 8.22 -2.97
N THR A 29 0.05 7.75 -3.67
CA THR A 29 -0.09 7.19 -5.03
C THR A 29 -0.88 5.88 -5.01
N PHE A 30 -0.56 4.99 -4.08
CA PHE A 30 -1.28 3.72 -3.91
C PHE A 30 -2.76 3.93 -3.58
N LEU A 31 -3.08 4.83 -2.65
CA LEU A 31 -4.45 5.18 -2.26
C LEU A 31 -5.24 5.83 -3.39
N ARG A 32 -4.58 6.61 -4.27
CA ARG A 32 -5.21 7.12 -5.50
C ARG A 32 -5.57 5.98 -6.43
N ARG A 33 -4.63 5.07 -6.72
CA ARG A 33 -4.92 3.86 -7.54
C ARG A 33 -6.05 3.01 -6.97
N LEU A 34 -6.13 2.87 -5.64
CA LEU A 34 -7.27 2.20 -4.99
C LEU A 34 -8.58 2.98 -5.16
N THR A 35 -8.53 4.30 -5.03
CA THR A 35 -9.71 5.16 -5.25
C THR A 35 -10.18 5.10 -6.69
N ASP A 36 -9.26 5.00 -7.65
CA ASP A 36 -9.58 4.86 -9.07
C ASP A 36 -10.29 3.53 -9.36
N LEU A 37 -9.98 2.47 -8.60
CA LEU A 37 -10.61 1.16 -8.70
C LEU A 37 -11.97 1.08 -8.00
N PHE A 38 -12.09 1.62 -6.79
CA PHE A 38 -13.31 1.50 -5.97
C PHE A 38 -14.28 2.68 -6.09
N THR A 39 -13.84 3.83 -6.60
CA THR A 39 -14.51 5.15 -6.51
C THR A 39 -14.57 5.73 -5.08
N THR A 40 -14.67 7.06 -4.98
CA THR A 40 -14.79 7.78 -3.69
C THR A 40 -16.13 7.54 -2.99
N GLU A 41 -17.16 7.10 -3.71
CA GLU A 41 -18.47 6.80 -3.12
C GLU A 41 -18.44 5.48 -2.34
N PHE A 42 -17.62 4.52 -2.78
CA PHE A 42 -17.56 3.17 -2.23
C PHE A 42 -16.52 3.01 -1.11
N MET A 43 -15.51 3.89 -1.08
CA MET A 43 -14.36 3.78 -0.21
C MET A 43 -14.09 5.08 0.54
N THR A 44 -13.85 4.96 1.85
CA THR A 44 -13.38 6.08 2.69
C THR A 44 -11.97 5.80 3.19
N VAL A 45 -11.07 6.77 3.05
CA VAL A 45 -9.69 6.70 3.54
C VAL A 45 -9.55 7.54 4.81
N ILE A 46 -8.95 6.98 5.84
CA ILE A 46 -8.68 7.62 7.13
C ILE A 46 -7.17 7.69 7.35
N CYS A 47 -6.64 8.90 7.47
CA CYS A 47 -5.25 9.13 7.85
C CYS A 47 -5.06 8.91 9.36
N LEU A 48 -4.13 8.05 9.75
CA LEU A 48 -3.91 7.74 11.15
C LEU A 48 -3.15 8.81 11.92
N ASP A 49 -2.58 9.82 11.23
CA ASP A 49 -2.02 11.01 11.88
C ASP A 49 -3.10 11.80 12.64
N ASP A 50 -4.39 11.65 12.28
CA ASP A 50 -5.51 12.22 13.00
C ASP A 50 -5.59 11.75 14.46
N TYR A 51 -5.08 10.54 14.73
CA TYR A 51 -5.04 9.96 16.07
C TYR A 51 -3.77 10.32 16.85
N HIS A 52 -3.03 11.35 16.45
CA HIS A 52 -1.95 11.88 17.29
C HIS A 52 -2.47 12.31 18.67
N SER A 53 -1.81 11.87 19.74
CA SER A 53 -2.06 12.35 21.11
C SER A 53 -1.32 13.66 21.40
N LEU A 54 -0.29 13.95 20.61
CA LEU A 54 0.56 15.14 20.73
C LEU A 54 0.60 15.87 19.39
N ASP A 55 0.30 17.17 19.40
CA ASP A 55 0.52 18.05 18.28
C ASP A 55 2.03 18.25 17.97
N ARG A 56 2.36 19.00 16.90
CA ARG A 56 3.75 19.21 16.49
C ARG A 56 4.62 19.84 17.60
N GLN A 57 4.07 20.78 18.36
CA GLN A 57 4.80 21.45 19.45
C GLN A 57 4.90 20.56 20.69
N GLY A 58 3.85 19.79 20.99
CA GLY A 58 3.81 18.80 22.05
C GLY A 58 4.87 17.72 21.84
N ARG A 59 4.98 17.17 20.63
CA ARG A 59 6.05 16.23 20.27
C ARG A 59 7.44 16.82 20.45
N LYS A 60 7.64 18.07 20.00
CA LYS A 60 8.92 18.80 20.18
C LYS A 60 9.27 18.98 21.66
N LYS A 61 8.31 19.39 22.50
CA LYS A 61 8.50 19.55 23.96
C LYS A 61 8.79 18.23 24.66
N ALA A 62 8.14 17.16 24.25
CA ALA A 62 8.32 15.81 24.80
C ALA A 62 9.58 15.10 24.27
N GLY A 63 10.23 15.63 23.23
CA GLY A 63 11.41 15.02 22.62
C GLY A 63 11.11 13.69 21.93
N VAL A 64 9.89 13.51 21.41
CA VAL A 64 9.46 12.29 20.70
C VAL A 64 9.09 12.60 19.26
N THR A 65 9.30 11.63 18.37
CA THR A 65 8.87 11.74 16.97
C THR A 65 7.41 11.29 16.80
N ALA A 66 6.81 11.55 15.64
CA ALA A 66 5.49 11.00 15.30
C ALA A 66 5.48 9.47 15.19
N LEU A 67 6.64 8.86 14.95
CA LEU A 67 6.82 7.40 14.86
C LEU A 67 6.74 6.75 16.25
N ASN A 68 6.98 7.51 17.31
CA ASN A 68 6.95 7.01 18.67
C ASN A 68 5.49 6.73 19.09
N PRO A 69 5.16 5.55 19.61
CA PRO A 69 3.80 5.21 20.06
C PRO A 69 3.23 6.19 21.09
N LYS A 70 4.09 6.84 21.90
CA LYS A 70 3.65 7.85 22.88
C LYS A 70 3.01 9.09 22.26
N ALA A 71 3.27 9.34 20.97
CA ALA A 71 2.68 10.45 20.23
C ALA A 71 1.32 10.11 19.59
N ASN A 72 0.80 8.91 19.79
CA ASN A 72 -0.42 8.40 19.17
C ASN A 72 -1.41 7.89 20.23
N ASN A 73 -2.70 8.06 19.97
CA ASN A 73 -3.80 7.60 20.82
C ASN A 73 -4.43 6.33 20.23
N PHE A 74 -3.82 5.19 20.54
CA PHE A 74 -4.30 3.88 20.06
C PHE A 74 -5.64 3.45 20.66
N ASP A 75 -5.98 3.94 21.85
CA ASP A 75 -7.29 3.65 22.47
C ASP A 75 -8.42 4.32 21.67
N LEU A 76 -8.27 5.61 21.36
CA LEU A 76 -9.25 6.32 20.52
C LEU A 76 -9.32 5.72 19.11
N MET A 77 -8.18 5.38 18.53
CA MET A 77 -8.10 4.71 17.22
C MET A 77 -8.89 3.40 17.23
N TYR A 78 -8.61 2.50 18.18
CA TYR A 78 -9.31 1.23 18.28
C TYR A 78 -10.82 1.40 18.46
N GLU A 79 -11.26 2.25 19.39
CA GLU A 79 -12.70 2.45 19.67
C GLU A 79 -13.45 3.01 18.45
N GLN A 80 -12.85 3.98 17.74
CA GLN A 80 -13.48 4.57 16.56
C GLN A 80 -13.48 3.64 15.36
N ILE A 81 -12.38 2.94 15.07
CA ILE A 81 -12.30 1.99 13.96
C ILE A 81 -13.24 0.80 14.19
N LYS A 82 -13.35 0.32 15.43
CA LYS A 82 -14.35 -0.70 15.81
C LYS A 82 -15.77 -0.20 15.61
N THR A 83 -16.05 1.04 16.01
CA THR A 83 -17.37 1.67 15.84
C THR A 83 -17.74 1.78 14.36
N LEU A 84 -16.83 2.26 13.51
CA LEU A 84 -17.01 2.29 12.06
C LEU A 84 -17.26 0.91 11.47
N LYS A 85 -16.44 -0.09 11.83
CA LYS A 85 -16.61 -1.47 11.36
C LYS A 85 -17.95 -2.08 11.76
N SER A 86 -18.55 -1.60 12.85
CA SER A 86 -19.91 -1.98 13.29
C SER A 86 -21.06 -1.24 12.59
N GLY A 87 -20.77 -0.43 11.56
CA GLY A 87 -21.79 0.30 10.80
C GLY A 87 -22.27 1.58 11.48
N LYS A 88 -21.47 2.19 12.35
CA LYS A 88 -21.82 3.43 13.07
C LYS A 88 -20.82 4.53 12.77
N GLY A 89 -21.30 5.73 12.48
CA GLY A 89 -20.43 6.87 12.25
C GLY A 89 -19.72 7.36 13.51
N ILE A 90 -18.57 8.01 13.32
CA ILE A 90 -17.67 8.50 14.36
C ILE A 90 -17.41 10.00 14.19
N ASP A 91 -17.00 10.65 15.28
CA ASP A 91 -16.47 12.02 15.24
C ASP A 91 -14.94 11.94 15.37
N LYS A 92 -14.26 11.87 14.23
CA LYS A 92 -12.83 11.65 14.13
C LYS A 92 -12.08 12.99 14.28
N PRO A 93 -11.05 13.11 15.12
CA PRO A 93 -10.19 14.30 15.13
C PRO A 93 -9.56 14.57 13.76
N ILE A 94 -9.02 15.78 13.56
CA ILE A 94 -8.30 16.14 12.35
C ILE A 94 -6.91 16.64 12.76
N TYR A 95 -5.86 16.00 12.27
CA TYR A 95 -4.51 16.53 12.42
C TYR A 95 -4.15 17.38 11.20
N ASN A 96 -4.03 18.68 11.42
CA ASN A 96 -3.76 19.62 10.35
C ASN A 96 -2.26 19.68 10.06
N HIS A 97 -1.84 19.21 8.89
CA HIS A 97 -0.43 19.18 8.50
C HIS A 97 0.17 20.57 8.22
N GLU A 98 -0.63 21.60 7.95
CA GLU A 98 -0.14 22.96 7.73
C GLU A 98 0.21 23.61 9.06
N THR A 99 -0.76 23.68 9.97
CA THR A 99 -0.61 24.33 11.28
C THR A 99 0.11 23.45 12.30
N GLY A 100 0.03 22.13 12.15
CA GLY A 100 0.59 21.14 13.06
C GLY A 100 -0.20 20.97 14.36
N ILE A 101 -1.48 21.36 14.38
CA ILE A 101 -2.39 21.25 15.53
C ILE A 101 -3.47 20.18 15.28
N ILE A 102 -4.16 19.79 16.35
CA ILE A 102 -5.33 18.90 16.29
C ILE A 102 -6.58 19.79 16.24
N ASP A 103 -7.23 19.82 15.10
CA ASP A 103 -8.44 20.59 14.81
C ASP A 103 -9.69 19.87 15.36
N PRO A 104 -10.84 20.57 15.47
CA PRO A 104 -12.11 19.96 15.87
C PRO A 104 -12.48 18.74 15.00
N PRO A 105 -13.20 17.76 15.55
CA PRO A 105 -13.48 16.52 14.86
C PRO A 105 -14.45 16.72 13.68
N GLU A 106 -14.32 15.86 12.67
CA GLU A 106 -15.26 15.69 11.57
C GLU A 106 -16.08 14.41 11.73
N ARG A 107 -17.31 14.45 11.21
CA ARG A 107 -18.19 13.29 11.16
C ARG A 107 -17.78 12.37 10.00
N ILE A 108 -17.45 11.12 10.30
CA ILE A 108 -17.21 10.07 9.31
C ILE A 108 -18.32 9.03 9.43
N GLU A 109 -19.06 8.80 8.35
CA GLU A 109 -20.02 7.71 8.26
C GLU A 109 -19.36 6.42 7.77
N PRO A 110 -19.89 5.24 8.15
CA PRO A 110 -19.37 3.96 7.68
C PRO A 110 -19.53 3.84 6.16
N ASN A 111 -18.51 3.29 5.50
CA ASN A 111 -18.55 2.99 4.07
C ASN A 111 -18.31 1.49 3.84
N ARG A 112 -18.55 1.01 2.62
CA ARG A 112 -18.39 -0.40 2.24
C ARG A 112 -16.95 -0.86 2.44
N VAL A 113 -15.99 -0.03 1.99
CA VAL A 113 -14.57 -0.19 2.25
C VAL A 113 -14.08 0.99 3.07
N VAL A 114 -13.41 0.71 4.18
CA VAL A 114 -12.69 1.72 4.96
C VAL A 114 -11.21 1.38 4.93
N VAL A 115 -10.38 2.31 4.49
CA VAL A 115 -8.93 2.17 4.48
C VAL A 115 -8.35 3.02 5.60
N ILE A 116 -7.62 2.41 6.53
CA ILE A 116 -6.80 3.13 7.51
C ILE A 116 -5.35 3.16 7.03
N GLU A 117 -4.79 4.35 6.87
CA GLU A 117 -3.46 4.52 6.30
C GLU A 117 -2.57 5.33 7.24
N GLY A 118 -1.29 4.97 7.33
CA GLY A 118 -0.33 5.78 8.05
C GLY A 118 0.85 4.99 8.60
N LEU A 119 1.41 5.50 9.69
CA LEU A 119 2.59 4.94 10.33
C LEU A 119 2.29 3.67 11.15
N HIS A 120 1.10 3.55 11.75
CA HIS A 120 0.81 2.52 12.76
C HIS A 120 -0.49 1.70 12.58
N PRO A 121 -1.01 1.43 11.37
CA PRO A 121 -2.25 0.66 11.23
C PRO A 121 -2.12 -0.77 11.76
N LEU A 122 -0.90 -1.34 11.77
CA LEU A 122 -0.62 -2.71 12.21
C LEU A 122 0.16 -2.76 13.53
N TYR A 123 0.25 -1.65 14.27
CA TYR A 123 1.01 -1.60 15.51
C TYR A 123 0.24 -2.20 16.70
N ASP A 124 -0.96 -1.67 16.98
CA ASP A 124 -1.80 -2.14 18.09
C ASP A 124 -2.52 -3.43 17.70
N GLN A 125 -2.42 -4.46 18.54
CA GLN A 125 -3.04 -5.76 18.27
C GLN A 125 -4.56 -5.67 18.12
N ARG A 126 -5.22 -4.82 18.92
CA ARG A 126 -6.68 -4.67 18.90
C ARG A 126 -7.15 -4.07 17.58
N VAL A 127 -6.38 -3.14 17.00
CA VAL A 127 -6.67 -2.59 15.67
C VAL A 127 -6.39 -3.64 14.59
N ARG A 128 -5.29 -4.39 14.68
CA ARG A 128 -4.97 -5.49 13.76
C ARG A 128 -6.07 -6.52 13.65
N GLU A 129 -6.65 -6.93 14.78
CA GLU A 129 -7.74 -7.91 14.82
C GLU A 129 -9.04 -7.41 14.14
N LEU A 130 -9.15 -6.10 13.87
CA LEU A 130 -10.25 -5.51 13.12
C LEU A 130 -9.97 -5.44 11.62
N ILE A 131 -8.74 -5.61 11.15
CA ILE A 131 -8.38 -5.45 9.74
C ILE A 131 -8.71 -6.75 8.99
N ASP A 132 -9.39 -6.64 7.85
CA ASP A 132 -9.73 -7.77 6.99
C ASP A 132 -8.61 -8.08 5.97
N PHE A 133 -7.84 -7.07 5.56
CA PHE A 133 -6.65 -7.25 4.73
C PHE A 133 -5.65 -6.10 4.89
N SER A 134 -4.36 -6.37 4.78
CA SER A 134 -3.31 -5.44 5.13
C SER A 134 -2.16 -5.39 4.14
N VAL A 135 -1.67 -4.17 3.89
CA VAL A 135 -0.59 -3.87 2.96
C VAL A 135 0.48 -3.07 3.68
N TYR A 136 1.75 -3.41 3.48
CA TYR A 136 2.88 -2.60 3.92
C TYR A 136 3.71 -2.15 2.71
N LEU A 137 3.95 -0.85 2.59
CA LEU A 137 4.83 -0.28 1.58
C LEU A 137 6.25 -0.10 2.15
N ASP A 138 7.16 -1.00 1.77
CA ASP A 138 8.55 -1.04 2.23
C ASP A 138 9.48 -0.41 1.18
N ILE A 139 10.05 0.75 1.48
CA ILE A 139 11.05 1.37 0.61
C ILE A 139 12.42 1.13 1.21
N GLY A 140 13.27 0.40 0.48
CA GLY A 140 14.64 0.14 0.84
C GLY A 140 15.39 1.43 1.17
N ASN A 141 16.25 1.40 2.18
CA ASN A 141 16.93 2.58 2.69
C ASN A 141 17.67 3.36 1.59
N GLU A 142 18.32 2.66 0.65
CA GLU A 142 19.03 3.27 -0.47
C GLU A 142 18.07 4.02 -1.42
N VAL A 143 16.95 3.40 -1.81
CA VAL A 143 15.92 4.05 -2.63
C VAL A 143 15.36 5.28 -1.92
N LYS A 144 15.09 5.18 -0.62
CA LYS A 144 14.55 6.27 0.20
C LYS A 144 15.52 7.45 0.30
N ILE A 145 16.82 7.17 0.48
CA ILE A 145 17.89 8.17 0.48
C ILE A 145 17.94 8.83 -0.90
N ASN A 146 18.00 8.05 -1.97
CA ASN A 146 18.09 8.55 -3.35
C ASN A 146 16.90 9.44 -3.72
N TRP A 147 15.67 9.03 -3.40
CA TRP A 147 14.47 9.83 -3.64
C TRP A 147 14.46 11.12 -2.83
N LYS A 148 14.90 11.07 -1.56
CA LYS A 148 14.96 12.26 -0.71
C LYS A 148 16.02 13.25 -1.19
N ILE A 149 17.19 12.76 -1.62
CA ILE A 149 18.24 13.60 -2.21
C ILE A 149 17.73 14.26 -3.48
N GLN A 150 17.16 13.49 -4.42
CA GLN A 150 16.65 14.04 -5.69
C GLN A 150 15.58 15.10 -5.47
N ARG A 151 14.67 14.90 -4.50
CA ARG A 151 13.63 15.87 -4.17
C ARG A 151 14.18 17.11 -3.46
N ASP A 152 14.96 16.93 -2.40
CA ASP A 152 15.37 18.03 -1.51
C ASP A 152 16.48 18.90 -2.15
N MET A 153 17.33 18.31 -3.00
CA MET A 153 18.32 19.07 -3.79
C MET A 153 17.66 19.89 -4.91
N ALA A 154 16.57 19.40 -5.50
CA ALA A 154 15.86 20.11 -6.56
C ALA A 154 15.02 21.29 -6.04
N GLU A 155 14.48 21.20 -4.81
CA GLU A 155 13.47 22.16 -4.33
C GLU A 155 13.94 23.12 -3.22
N ARG A 156 14.99 22.81 -2.41
CA ARG A 156 15.20 23.56 -1.15
C ARG A 156 16.65 23.86 -0.71
N GLY A 157 17.67 23.58 -1.52
CA GLY A 157 19.06 23.94 -1.17
C GLY A 157 19.60 23.26 0.09
N HIS A 158 18.99 22.14 0.51
CA HIS A 158 19.49 21.30 1.60
C HIS A 158 20.74 20.54 1.15
N THR A 159 21.69 20.37 2.08
CA THR A 159 22.90 19.58 1.80
C THR A 159 22.60 18.09 1.91
N TYR A 160 23.40 17.25 1.24
CA TYR A 160 23.36 15.79 1.40
C TYR A 160 23.45 15.37 2.87
N GLU A 161 24.25 16.10 3.65
CA GLU A 161 24.48 15.87 5.08
C GLU A 161 23.21 16.08 5.91
N ASP A 162 22.43 17.13 5.60
CA ASP A 162 21.15 17.40 6.27
C ASP A 162 20.13 16.29 6.04
N VAL A 163 20.06 15.79 4.80
CA VAL A 163 19.18 14.68 4.41
C VAL A 163 19.56 13.41 5.17
N LEU A 164 20.85 13.07 5.20
CA LEU A 164 21.36 11.89 5.89
C LEU A 164 21.14 11.99 7.41
N ALA A 165 21.41 13.15 8.01
CA ALA A 165 21.19 13.41 9.42
C ALA A 165 19.71 13.24 9.81
N SER A 166 18.79 13.75 8.97
CA SER A 166 17.35 13.60 9.16
C SER A 166 16.91 12.13 9.12
N ILE A 167 17.44 11.33 8.19
CA ILE A 167 17.14 9.90 8.08
C ILE A 167 17.69 9.14 9.28
N ASN A 168 18.95 9.38 9.64
CA ASN A 168 19.61 8.73 10.77
C ASN A 168 18.92 9.04 12.11
N ALA A 169 18.42 10.26 12.30
CA ALA A 169 17.69 10.64 13.50
C ALA A 169 16.36 9.88 13.66
N ARG A 170 15.70 9.51 12.55
CA ARG A 170 14.42 8.78 12.56
C ARG A 170 14.59 7.26 12.59
N LYS A 171 15.76 6.75 12.19
CA LYS A 171 16.05 5.32 12.05
C LYS A 171 15.78 4.49 13.32
N PRO A 172 16.15 4.93 14.54
CA PRO A 172 15.86 4.17 15.75
C PRO A 172 14.35 3.95 15.96
N ASP A 173 13.55 5.01 15.89
CA ASP A 173 12.09 4.91 16.05
C ASP A 173 11.45 4.13 14.89
N PHE A 174 11.95 4.30 13.66
CA PHE A 174 11.47 3.53 12.51
C PHE A 174 11.68 2.02 12.71
N ASN A 175 12.90 1.61 13.06
CA ASN A 175 13.23 0.20 13.30
C ASN A 175 12.48 -0.39 14.50
N ALA A 176 12.19 0.42 15.52
CA ALA A 176 11.51 -0.03 16.73
C ALA A 176 9.99 -0.16 16.55
N TYR A 177 9.36 0.75 15.80
CA TYR A 177 7.90 0.91 15.83
C TYR A 177 7.21 0.78 14.46
N ILE A 178 7.94 1.01 13.35
CA ILE A 178 7.36 1.00 12.01
C ILE A 178 7.72 -0.29 11.27
N ASP A 179 9.02 -0.55 11.12
CA ASP A 179 9.54 -1.71 10.38
C ASP A 179 8.97 -3.08 10.84
N PRO A 180 8.78 -3.34 12.15
CA PRO A 180 8.27 -4.62 12.63
C PRO A 180 6.85 -4.93 12.16
N GLN A 181 6.06 -3.93 11.75
CA GLN A 181 4.68 -4.12 11.29
C GLN A 181 4.60 -4.96 10.01
N LYS A 182 5.70 -5.06 9.23
CA LYS A 182 5.80 -5.92 8.03
C LYS A 182 5.42 -7.37 8.29
N GLN A 183 5.72 -7.90 9.47
CA GLN A 183 5.42 -9.31 9.81
C GLN A 183 3.91 -9.61 9.90
N TYR A 184 3.10 -8.57 10.05
CA TYR A 184 1.64 -8.67 10.19
C TYR A 184 0.90 -8.33 8.90
N ALA A 185 1.60 -7.84 7.87
CA ALA A 185 0.99 -7.51 6.61
C ALA A 185 0.68 -8.78 5.80
N ASP A 186 -0.46 -8.79 5.12
CA ASP A 186 -0.82 -9.85 4.18
C ASP A 186 -0.05 -9.69 2.86
N ILE A 187 0.24 -8.44 2.47
CA ILE A 187 1.12 -8.11 1.36
C ILE A 187 2.16 -7.07 1.78
N VAL A 188 3.42 -7.28 1.36
CA VAL A 188 4.46 -6.26 1.40
C VAL A 188 4.90 -5.92 -0.02
N ILE A 189 4.79 -4.64 -0.42
CA ILE A 189 5.43 -4.12 -1.64
C ILE A 189 6.79 -3.57 -1.23
N GLN A 190 7.87 -4.27 -1.56
CA GLN A 190 9.23 -3.90 -1.24
C GLN A 190 9.95 -3.32 -2.47
N VAL A 191 10.41 -2.08 -2.37
CA VAL A 191 11.10 -1.35 -3.44
C VAL A 191 12.58 -1.24 -3.13
N LEU A 192 13.42 -1.74 -4.04
CA LEU A 192 14.86 -1.86 -3.92
C LEU A 192 15.55 -1.24 -5.16
N PRO A 193 16.85 -0.91 -5.07
CA PRO A 193 17.64 -0.58 -6.25
C PRO A 193 17.67 -1.74 -7.24
N THR A 194 17.76 -1.43 -8.52
CA THR A 194 17.91 -2.45 -9.58
C THR A 194 19.15 -3.32 -9.38
N GLN A 195 19.08 -4.57 -9.81
CA GLN A 195 20.23 -5.47 -9.97
C GLN A 195 20.60 -5.69 -11.44
N LEU A 196 19.91 -5.03 -12.37
CA LEU A 196 20.22 -5.10 -13.80
C LEU A 196 21.45 -4.29 -14.19
N LEU A 197 21.83 -3.32 -13.36
CA LEU A 197 22.95 -2.41 -13.57
C LEU A 197 23.82 -2.35 -12.31
N GLU A 198 25.13 -2.18 -12.49
CA GLU A 198 26.08 -1.90 -11.39
C GLU A 198 26.13 -0.39 -11.05
N ASP A 199 25.02 0.34 -11.27
CA ASP A 199 24.90 1.78 -11.08
C ASP A 199 23.96 2.12 -9.92
N HIS A 200 24.54 2.57 -8.81
CA HIS A 200 23.83 2.96 -7.59
C HIS A 200 23.04 4.27 -7.71
N GLU A 201 23.28 5.07 -8.76
CA GLU A 201 22.52 6.28 -9.07
C GLU A 201 21.34 6.01 -10.03
N SER A 202 21.21 4.77 -10.52
CA SER A 202 20.14 4.39 -11.43
C SER A 202 18.76 4.64 -10.83
N LYS A 203 17.86 5.13 -11.68
CA LYS A 203 16.43 5.32 -11.34
C LYS A 203 15.62 4.04 -11.49
N LEU A 204 16.21 2.97 -12.03
CA LEU A 204 15.56 1.68 -12.18
C LEU A 204 15.38 1.03 -10.81
N LEU A 205 14.27 0.32 -10.65
CA LEU A 205 13.87 -0.28 -9.39
C LEU A 205 13.68 -1.78 -9.57
N ARG A 206 14.09 -2.51 -8.55
CA ARG A 206 13.69 -3.89 -8.29
C ARG A 206 12.56 -3.86 -7.29
N VAL A 207 11.40 -4.37 -7.64
CA VAL A 207 10.22 -4.36 -6.78
C VAL A 207 9.80 -5.79 -6.51
N ARG A 208 9.56 -6.10 -5.24
CA ARG A 208 9.06 -7.40 -4.77
C ARG A 208 7.65 -7.22 -4.22
N LEU A 209 6.73 -8.04 -4.67
CA LEU A 209 5.43 -8.27 -4.08
C LEU A 209 5.55 -9.55 -3.23
N ILE A 210 5.55 -9.39 -1.92
CA ILE A 210 5.66 -10.48 -0.95
C ILE A 210 4.25 -10.75 -0.44
N GLU A 211 3.72 -11.92 -0.76
CA GLU A 211 2.33 -12.31 -0.53
C GLU A 211 2.26 -13.41 0.51
N LYS A 212 1.57 -13.15 1.62
CA LYS A 212 1.47 -14.11 2.72
C LYS A 212 0.55 -15.27 2.38
N GLU A 213 1.03 -16.49 2.62
CA GLU A 213 0.27 -17.70 2.37
C GLU A 213 -0.76 -17.98 3.47
N GLY A 214 -1.82 -18.72 3.12
CA GLY A 214 -2.81 -19.20 4.07
C GLY A 214 -3.76 -18.13 4.64
N ILE A 215 -3.82 -16.94 4.03
CA ILE A 215 -4.76 -15.89 4.40
C ILE A 215 -6.14 -16.20 3.79
N ALA A 216 -7.19 -16.09 4.60
CA ALA A 216 -8.56 -16.37 4.16
C ALA A 216 -8.98 -15.45 3.00
N TYR A 217 -9.64 -16.01 1.98
CA TYR A 217 -10.12 -15.32 0.78
C TYR A 217 -9.04 -14.71 -0.14
N PHE A 218 -7.77 -14.77 0.26
CA PHE A 218 -6.64 -14.30 -0.52
C PHE A 218 -5.91 -15.47 -1.18
N GLU A 219 -5.66 -15.36 -2.47
CA GLU A 219 -4.80 -16.27 -3.21
C GLU A 219 -3.67 -15.47 -3.84
N PRO A 220 -2.39 -15.79 -3.59
CA PRO A 220 -1.27 -15.07 -4.19
C PRO A 220 -1.26 -15.11 -5.71
N ALA A 221 -0.76 -14.04 -6.33
CA ALA A 221 -0.44 -14.06 -7.74
C ALA A 221 0.84 -14.90 -7.98
N TYR A 222 0.93 -15.55 -9.13
CA TYR A 222 2.12 -16.34 -9.47
C TYR A 222 2.51 -16.21 -10.94
N LEU A 223 3.75 -16.60 -11.22
CA LEU A 223 4.30 -16.68 -12.57
C LEU A 223 4.47 -18.16 -12.94
N PHE A 224 3.86 -18.60 -14.04
CA PHE A 224 3.87 -19.97 -14.60
C PHE A 224 3.41 -21.13 -13.70
N ASP A 225 4.13 -21.45 -12.62
CA ASP A 225 3.91 -22.66 -11.82
C ASP A 225 3.96 -22.34 -10.31
N GLU A 226 2.79 -22.37 -9.67
CA GLU A 226 2.57 -22.02 -8.26
C GLU A 226 3.40 -22.92 -7.33
N GLY A 227 4.17 -22.30 -6.42
CA GLY A 227 5.03 -22.99 -5.47
C GLY A 227 6.41 -23.42 -6.00
N SER A 228 6.72 -23.18 -7.28
CA SER A 228 8.06 -23.40 -7.85
C SER A 228 8.93 -22.13 -7.77
N THR A 229 10.21 -22.23 -8.14
CA THR A 229 11.10 -21.07 -8.29
C THR A 229 11.40 -20.81 -9.77
N ILE A 230 11.17 -19.58 -10.22
CA ILE A 230 11.26 -19.18 -11.63
C ILE A 230 12.04 -17.87 -11.76
N ASP A 231 13.04 -17.87 -12.64
CA ASP A 231 13.67 -16.67 -13.19
C ASP A 231 13.24 -16.50 -14.65
N TRP A 232 12.67 -15.35 -14.99
CA TRP A 232 12.16 -15.10 -16.34
C TRP A 232 12.66 -13.78 -16.92
N ARG A 233 13.08 -13.83 -18.19
CA ARG A 233 13.34 -12.64 -19.02
C ARG A 233 12.35 -12.61 -20.18
N PRO A 234 11.36 -11.70 -20.17
CA PRO A 234 10.36 -11.63 -21.24
C PRO A 234 10.96 -11.13 -22.57
N CYS A 235 12.03 -10.32 -22.50
CA CYS A 235 12.71 -9.74 -23.65
C CYS A 235 13.41 -10.81 -24.49
N GLY A 236 13.04 -10.92 -25.76
CA GLY A 236 13.55 -11.93 -26.68
C GLY A 236 13.00 -11.74 -28.10
N ARG A 237 12.89 -12.82 -28.88
CA ARG A 237 12.45 -12.73 -30.29
C ARG A 237 11.03 -12.17 -30.47
N LYS A 238 10.15 -12.38 -29.49
CA LYS A 238 8.74 -11.99 -29.54
C LYS A 238 8.44 -10.66 -28.85
N LEU A 239 9.38 -10.13 -28.07
CA LEU A 239 9.24 -8.89 -27.33
C LEU A 239 10.60 -8.20 -27.28
N THR A 240 10.73 -7.08 -27.99
CA THR A 240 11.97 -6.31 -28.01
C THR A 240 11.93 -5.27 -26.90
N CYS A 241 12.97 -5.21 -26.07
CA CYS A 241 13.10 -4.24 -24.98
C CYS A 241 14.37 -3.41 -25.17
N ALA A 242 14.38 -2.15 -24.73
CA ALA A 242 15.63 -1.40 -24.65
C ALA A 242 16.48 -1.95 -23.49
N TYR A 243 17.80 -1.72 -23.53
CA TYR A 243 18.69 -2.08 -22.43
C TYR A 243 18.33 -1.28 -21.16
N PRO A 244 18.32 -1.88 -19.95
CA PRO A 244 18.73 -3.25 -19.63
C PRO A 244 17.61 -4.31 -19.71
N GLY A 245 16.42 -3.90 -20.15
CA GLY A 245 15.24 -4.74 -20.27
C GLY A 245 14.56 -4.99 -18.93
N ILE A 246 13.80 -6.08 -18.88
CA ILE A 246 13.02 -6.48 -17.71
C ILE A 246 13.46 -7.88 -17.27
N LYS A 247 13.53 -8.10 -15.96
CA LYS A 247 13.67 -9.41 -15.35
C LYS A 247 12.54 -9.62 -14.34
N MET A 248 11.93 -10.79 -14.36
CA MET A 248 10.99 -11.22 -13.33
C MET A 248 11.52 -12.42 -12.56
N TYR A 249 11.07 -12.52 -11.32
CA TYR A 249 11.30 -13.68 -10.46
C TYR A 249 9.98 -14.07 -9.80
N TYR A 250 9.79 -15.37 -9.58
CA TYR A 250 8.73 -15.89 -8.72
C TYR A 250 9.27 -17.03 -7.86
N GLY A 251 8.82 -17.11 -6.62
CA GLY A 251 8.92 -18.36 -5.86
C GLY A 251 8.57 -18.25 -4.38
N PRO A 252 8.49 -19.41 -3.69
CA PRO A 252 8.22 -19.46 -2.26
C PRO A 252 9.43 -18.97 -1.44
N ASP A 253 9.17 -18.37 -0.29
CA ASP A 253 10.18 -17.92 0.66
C ASP A 253 9.61 -17.92 2.09
N ASN A 254 10.46 -17.67 3.09
CA ASN A 254 10.04 -17.35 4.44
C ASN A 254 10.34 -15.89 4.77
N PHE A 255 9.30 -15.11 5.05
CA PHE A 255 9.42 -13.69 5.37
C PHE A 255 8.95 -13.41 6.80
N MET A 256 9.91 -13.03 7.65
CA MET A 256 9.68 -12.72 9.06
C MET A 256 8.94 -13.85 9.82
N GLY A 257 9.24 -15.11 9.48
CA GLY A 257 8.62 -16.29 10.11
C GLY A 257 7.29 -16.73 9.49
N ASN A 258 6.86 -16.12 8.39
CA ASN A 258 5.67 -16.52 7.64
C ASN A 258 6.07 -17.13 6.29
N GLU A 259 5.35 -18.17 5.86
CA GLU A 259 5.43 -18.67 4.49
C GLU A 259 4.83 -17.64 3.54
N VAL A 260 5.55 -17.32 2.47
CA VAL A 260 5.15 -16.32 1.48
C VAL A 260 5.44 -16.79 0.06
N SER A 261 4.65 -16.31 -0.90
CA SER A 261 5.00 -16.29 -2.32
C SER A 261 5.57 -14.92 -2.67
N ILE A 262 6.65 -14.89 -3.45
CA ILE A 262 7.30 -13.65 -3.86
C ILE A 262 7.24 -13.53 -5.37
N LEU A 263 6.54 -12.51 -5.87
CA LEU A 263 6.59 -12.08 -7.26
C LEU A 263 7.46 -10.82 -7.37
N GLU A 264 8.36 -10.78 -8.33
CA GLU A 264 9.34 -9.69 -8.43
C GLU A 264 9.49 -9.21 -9.88
N LEU A 265 9.69 -7.90 -10.03
CA LEU A 265 10.01 -7.24 -11.30
C LEU A 265 11.18 -6.29 -11.08
N ASP A 266 12.25 -6.47 -11.85
CA ASP A 266 13.40 -5.58 -11.94
C ASP A 266 13.49 -4.96 -13.34
N GLY A 267 13.68 -3.65 -13.40
CA GLY A 267 13.68 -2.85 -14.62
C GLY A 267 12.44 -1.98 -14.76
N GLN A 268 12.15 -1.58 -16.00
CA GLN A 268 11.02 -0.71 -16.33
C GLN A 268 10.41 -1.11 -17.67
N PHE A 269 9.17 -0.68 -17.87
CA PHE A 269 8.45 -0.74 -19.13
C PHE A 269 8.79 0.47 -19.99
N ASP A 270 9.27 0.25 -21.20
CA ASP A 270 9.52 1.29 -22.19
C ASP A 270 8.26 1.55 -23.05
N ASN A 271 7.40 0.55 -23.18
CA ASN A 271 6.19 0.62 -24.00
C ASN A 271 5.05 -0.27 -23.47
N LEU A 272 3.89 -0.11 -24.10
CA LEU A 272 2.66 -0.82 -23.73
C LEU A 272 2.74 -2.33 -24.01
N GLU A 273 3.44 -2.73 -25.07
CA GLU A 273 3.54 -4.14 -25.46
C GLU A 273 4.22 -4.97 -24.37
N GLU A 274 5.25 -4.42 -23.73
CA GLU A 274 5.93 -5.05 -22.59
C GLU A 274 4.99 -5.27 -21.39
N MET A 275 4.12 -4.30 -21.08
CA MET A 275 3.16 -4.41 -19.98
C MET A 275 2.13 -5.51 -20.24
N ILE A 276 1.51 -5.50 -21.42
CA ILE A 276 0.52 -6.51 -21.83
C ILE A 276 1.16 -7.90 -21.84
N TYR A 277 2.40 -7.99 -22.34
CA TYR A 277 3.12 -9.25 -22.39
C TYR A 277 3.35 -9.80 -20.98
N ILE A 278 3.78 -8.99 -20.01
CA ILE A 278 3.93 -9.45 -18.63
C ILE A 278 2.58 -9.86 -18.03
N GLU A 279 1.54 -9.03 -18.16
CA GLU A 279 0.21 -9.35 -17.65
C GLU A 279 -0.30 -10.70 -18.16
N SER A 280 -0.10 -10.99 -19.44
CA SER A 280 -0.55 -12.25 -20.07
C SER A 280 0.11 -13.53 -19.54
N HIS A 281 1.22 -13.40 -18.81
CA HIS A 281 1.96 -14.54 -18.23
C HIS A 281 1.80 -14.63 -16.70
N LEU A 282 1.14 -13.65 -16.06
CA LEU A 282 0.78 -13.72 -14.65
C LEU A 282 -0.52 -14.50 -14.46
N SER A 283 -0.62 -15.20 -13.34
CA SER A 283 -1.78 -16.00 -12.96
C SER A 283 -2.34 -15.54 -11.63
N LYS A 284 -3.65 -15.77 -11.43
CA LYS A 284 -4.42 -15.33 -10.26
C LYS A 284 -4.21 -13.83 -9.97
N THR A 285 -4.33 -12.97 -10.96
CA THR A 285 -4.14 -11.51 -10.80
C THR A 285 -5.35 -10.78 -10.20
N GLY A 286 -6.50 -11.44 -10.06
CA GLY A 286 -7.75 -10.79 -9.62
C GLY A 286 -8.41 -9.93 -10.71
N THR A 287 -7.95 -10.05 -11.96
CA THR A 287 -8.54 -9.34 -13.11
C THR A 287 -9.87 -9.96 -13.54
N ASN A 288 -10.85 -9.12 -13.87
CA ASN A 288 -12.14 -9.50 -14.42
C ASN A 288 -12.07 -9.77 -15.94
N TYR A 289 -11.12 -9.17 -16.64
CA TYR A 289 -10.89 -9.37 -18.07
C TYR A 289 -9.41 -9.21 -18.43
N TYR A 290 -9.02 -9.76 -19.57
CA TYR A 290 -7.66 -9.64 -20.09
C TYR A 290 -7.29 -8.19 -20.41
N GLY A 291 -6.19 -7.68 -19.85
CA GLY A 291 -5.70 -6.32 -20.07
C GLY A 291 -6.15 -5.31 -19.03
N GLU A 292 -6.96 -5.71 -18.03
CA GLU A 292 -7.45 -4.82 -16.98
C GLU A 292 -6.30 -4.20 -16.17
N MET A 293 -5.24 -4.97 -15.83
CA MET A 293 -4.11 -4.41 -15.08
C MET A 293 -3.41 -3.32 -15.90
N THR A 294 -3.17 -3.60 -17.17
CA THR A 294 -2.57 -2.64 -18.10
C THR A 294 -3.44 -1.40 -18.24
N GLU A 295 -4.75 -1.55 -18.43
CA GLU A 295 -5.69 -0.42 -18.52
C GLU A 295 -5.63 0.49 -17.28
N LEU A 296 -5.74 -0.10 -16.09
CA LEU A 296 -5.67 0.63 -14.81
C LEU A 296 -4.32 1.32 -14.61
N LEU A 297 -3.22 0.70 -15.02
CA LEU A 297 -1.90 1.31 -14.93
C LEU A 297 -1.76 2.53 -15.87
N LEU A 298 -2.38 2.47 -17.05
CA LEU A 298 -2.34 3.54 -18.06
C LEU A 298 -3.31 4.68 -17.82
N HIS A 299 -4.36 4.51 -16.99
CA HIS A 299 -5.26 5.61 -16.62
C HIS A 299 -4.50 6.80 -16.05
N HIS A 300 -3.42 6.54 -15.32
CA HIS A 300 -2.58 7.55 -14.69
C HIS A 300 -1.10 7.34 -15.01
N LYS A 301 -0.71 7.59 -16.27
CA LYS A 301 0.69 7.50 -16.71
C LYS A 301 1.62 8.50 -16.01
N ASP A 302 1.05 9.58 -15.48
CA ASP A 302 1.74 10.63 -14.73
C ASP A 302 2.05 10.23 -13.29
N TYR A 303 1.41 9.18 -12.75
CA TYR A 303 1.71 8.72 -11.41
C TYR A 303 3.15 8.18 -11.32
N PRO A 304 3.90 8.52 -10.26
CA PRO A 304 5.20 7.92 -10.00
C PRO A 304 5.10 6.39 -10.02
N GLY A 305 6.02 5.75 -10.74
CA GLY A 305 6.08 4.29 -10.80
C GLY A 305 5.17 3.62 -11.84
N SER A 306 4.40 4.38 -12.64
CA SER A 306 3.52 3.81 -13.67
C SER A 306 4.26 3.04 -14.78
N ASN A 307 5.58 3.16 -14.87
CA ASN A 307 6.41 2.45 -15.85
C ASN A 307 7.31 1.37 -15.21
N ASN A 308 7.09 0.95 -13.97
CA ASN A 308 7.89 -0.13 -13.37
C ASN A 308 7.05 -0.99 -12.40
N GLY A 309 7.72 -1.91 -11.69
CA GLY A 309 7.07 -2.83 -10.77
C GLY A 309 6.29 -2.17 -9.63
N THR A 310 6.59 -0.91 -9.28
CA THR A 310 5.86 -0.21 -8.20
C THR A 310 4.41 0.05 -8.58
N GLY A 311 4.14 0.62 -9.76
CA GLY A 311 2.79 0.86 -10.25
C GLY A 311 2.07 -0.46 -10.57
N LEU A 312 2.77 -1.41 -11.22
CA LEU A 312 2.20 -2.72 -11.56
C LEU A 312 1.69 -3.45 -10.32
N PHE A 313 2.52 -3.58 -9.28
CA PHE A 313 2.14 -4.29 -8.07
C PHE A 313 1.17 -3.51 -7.19
N GLN A 314 1.18 -2.18 -7.21
CA GLN A 314 0.13 -1.38 -6.58
C GLN A 314 -1.25 -1.65 -7.22
N VAL A 315 -1.32 -1.73 -8.55
CA VAL A 315 -2.57 -2.09 -9.26
C VAL A 315 -2.99 -3.52 -8.93
N LEU A 316 -2.05 -4.47 -8.98
CA LEU A 316 -2.31 -5.87 -8.64
C LEU A 316 -2.89 -6.02 -7.22
N VAL A 317 -2.31 -5.33 -6.23
CA VAL A 317 -2.82 -5.33 -4.86
C VAL A 317 -4.22 -4.71 -4.77
N GLY A 318 -4.52 -3.68 -5.55
CA GLY A 318 -5.88 -3.14 -5.63
C GLY A 318 -6.90 -4.17 -6.12
N LEU A 319 -6.56 -4.91 -7.17
CA LEU A 319 -7.40 -6.01 -7.68
C LEU A 319 -7.59 -7.10 -6.63
N LYS A 320 -6.54 -7.42 -5.86
CA LYS A 320 -6.64 -8.36 -4.73
C LYS A 320 -7.55 -7.88 -3.62
N ILE A 321 -7.50 -6.60 -3.27
CA ILE A 321 -8.43 -6.00 -2.30
C ILE A 321 -9.88 -6.09 -2.82
N ARG A 322 -10.12 -5.89 -4.12
CA ARG A 322 -11.46 -6.05 -4.74
C ARG A 322 -11.94 -7.48 -4.63
N GLU A 323 -11.13 -8.44 -5.04
CA GLU A 323 -11.43 -9.87 -4.95
C GLU A 323 -11.77 -10.30 -3.50
N ILE A 324 -11.00 -9.81 -2.52
CA ILE A 324 -11.24 -10.09 -1.11
C ILE A 324 -12.54 -9.45 -0.63
N TYR A 325 -12.81 -8.20 -0.98
CA TYR A 325 -14.07 -7.53 -0.66
C TYR A 325 -15.27 -8.33 -1.16
N GLU A 326 -15.23 -8.77 -2.43
CA GLU A 326 -16.30 -9.57 -3.05
C GLU A 326 -16.49 -10.91 -2.34
N LYS A 327 -15.41 -11.63 -2.04
CA LYS A 327 -15.46 -12.92 -1.31
C LYS A 327 -16.01 -12.74 0.11
N ILE A 328 -15.59 -11.70 0.83
CA ILE A 328 -16.04 -11.41 2.20
C ILE A 328 -17.53 -11.06 2.25
N THR A 329 -18.00 -10.26 1.30
CA THR A 329 -19.41 -9.83 1.23
C THR A 329 -20.33 -10.95 0.74
N ALA A 330 -19.88 -11.73 -0.25
CA ALA A 330 -20.60 -12.92 -0.71
C ALA A 330 -20.77 -13.96 0.39
N ALA A 331 -19.72 -14.24 1.18
CA ALA A 331 -19.77 -15.16 2.31
C ALA A 331 -20.76 -14.73 3.42
N ALA A 332 -21.03 -13.42 3.52
CA ALA A 332 -22.02 -12.87 4.44
C ALA A 332 -23.46 -12.86 3.87
N GLY A 333 -23.66 -13.37 2.65
CA GLY A 333 -24.97 -13.42 1.98
C GLY A 333 -25.34 -12.14 1.22
N PHE A 334 -24.38 -11.24 0.98
CA PHE A 334 -24.60 -9.99 0.26
C PHE A 334 -23.97 -10.07 -1.13
N SER A 335 -24.79 -9.99 -2.18
CA SER A 335 -24.32 -9.98 -3.58
C SER A 335 -24.39 -8.57 -4.14
N ILE A 336 -23.26 -7.87 -4.22
CA ILE A 336 -23.10 -6.63 -4.98
C ILE A 336 -21.79 -6.75 -5.75
N GLN A 337 -21.88 -6.84 -7.07
CA GLN A 337 -20.70 -6.78 -7.96
C GLN A 337 -20.18 -5.34 -7.96
N VAL A 338 -18.87 -5.16 -7.80
CA VAL A 338 -18.15 -3.87 -7.85
C VAL A 338 -17.66 -3.60 -9.24
#